data_AF-A0A2U0TLJ8-F1
#
_entry.id   AF-A0A2U0TLJ8-F1
#
_cell.length_a   1.000
_cell.length_b   1.000
_cell.length_c   1.000
_cell.angle_alpha   90.00
_cell.angle_beta   90.00
_cell.angle_gamma   90.00
#
_symmetry.space_group_name_H-M   'P 1'
#
loop_
_entity.id
_entity.type
_entity.pdbx_description
1 polymer ?
#
loop_
_entity_poly.entity_id
_entity_poly.type
_entity_poly.pdbx_seq_one_letter_code
_entity_poly.pdbx_strand_id
1 'polypeptide(L)'
;MEIRNDCYAKYRGGEYRFFEKDNSYRLQASISQNLLNLGFKKYTQKELKEKIYIDLDINEIVSAYQVSTYCKYKGFVFFIENSFEDIFTLLPLKEAQEHFRDFPHHGYDPSYEAKENEMEEIWEERKPIEGFAFDVEPIFFIKKKET
;
A
#
# COMPACT_ATOMS: atom_id res chain seq x y z
N MET A 1 -4.34 -11.66 -0.59
CA MET A 1 -4.23 -10.42 0.24
C MET A 1 -4.04 -9.21 -0.67
N GLU A 2 -4.58 -8.02 -0.36
CA GLU A 2 -4.31 -6.79 -1.13
C GLU A 2 -2.98 -6.17 -0.67
N ILE A 3 -2.11 -5.83 -1.62
CA ILE A 3 -0.81 -5.16 -1.35
C ILE A 3 -1.00 -3.65 -1.41
N ARG A 4 -0.39 -2.94 -0.45
CA ARG A 4 -0.52 -1.49 -0.29
C ARG A 4 0.85 -0.81 -0.35
N ASN A 5 1.10 -0.07 -1.42
CA ASN A 5 2.39 0.61 -1.69
C ASN A 5 2.15 2.04 -2.19
N ASP A 6 1.31 2.79 -1.50
CA ASP A 6 0.79 4.08 -1.95
C ASP A 6 0.53 5.02 -0.78
N CYS A 7 0.07 6.22 -1.09
CA CYS A 7 -0.42 7.18 -0.11
C CYS A 7 -1.87 6.87 0.29
N TYR A 8 -2.16 6.85 1.59
CA TYR A 8 -3.49 6.63 2.15
C TYR A 8 -3.89 7.70 3.15
N ALA A 9 -5.19 7.99 3.20
CA ALA A 9 -5.76 8.98 4.11
C ALA A 9 -7.00 8.44 4.81
N LYS A 10 -7.18 8.87 6.07
CA LYS A 10 -8.36 8.60 6.88
C LYS A 10 -9.43 9.66 6.64
N TYR A 11 -10.65 9.21 6.35
CA TYR A 11 -11.82 10.06 6.19
C TYR A 11 -13.07 9.34 6.71
N ARG A 12 -13.81 9.97 7.63
CA ARG A 12 -15.06 9.43 8.23
C ARG A 12 -14.95 7.97 8.70
N GLY A 13 -13.82 7.61 9.32
CA GLY A 13 -13.57 6.27 9.86
C GLY A 13 -13.15 5.21 8.83
N GLY A 14 -13.08 5.56 7.55
CA GLY A 14 -12.50 4.74 6.49
C GLY A 14 -11.09 5.19 6.11
N GLU A 15 -10.41 4.34 5.36
CA GLU A 15 -9.05 4.54 4.87
C GLU A 15 -9.02 4.31 3.36
N TYR A 16 -8.46 5.26 2.62
CA TYR A 16 -8.59 5.31 1.17
C TYR A 16 -7.27 5.71 0.53
N ARG A 17 -7.01 5.22 -0.69
CA ARG A 17 -5.89 5.72 -1.48
C ARG A 17 -6.11 7.21 -1.74
N PHE A 18 -5.09 8.02 -1.52
CA PHE A 18 -5.19 9.46 -1.76
C PHE A 18 -4.03 10.00 -2.57
N PHE A 19 -4.29 11.08 -3.28
CA PHE A 19 -3.30 11.85 -3.99
C PHE A 19 -3.77 13.29 -4.13
N GLU A 20 -2.82 14.20 -4.22
CA GLU A 20 -3.08 15.61 -4.52
C GLU A 20 -3.60 15.76 -5.94
N LYS A 21 -4.57 16.65 -6.11
CA LYS A 21 -5.13 16.98 -7.41
C LYS A 21 -5.48 18.46 -7.44
N ASP A 22 -4.79 19.20 -8.30
CA ASP A 22 -4.93 20.65 -8.44
C ASP A 22 -4.65 21.36 -7.11
N ASN A 23 -5.70 21.73 -6.36
CA ASN A 23 -5.62 22.38 -5.05
C ASN A 23 -6.43 21.62 -3.97
N SER A 24 -6.82 20.38 -4.26
CA SER A 24 -7.60 19.52 -3.36
C SER A 24 -6.98 18.13 -3.31
N TYR A 25 -7.57 17.27 -2.51
CA TYR A 25 -7.13 15.90 -2.36
C TYR A 25 -8.21 14.95 -2.81
N ARG A 26 -7.83 13.99 -3.64
CA ARG A 26 -8.74 12.97 -4.13
C ARG A 26 -8.57 11.71 -3.31
N LEU A 27 -9.66 11.24 -2.69
CA LEU A 27 -9.74 9.88 -2.15
C LEU A 27 -10.34 8.95 -3.19
N GLN A 28 -9.80 7.74 -3.31
CA GLN A 28 -10.27 6.73 -4.23
C GLN A 28 -10.53 5.40 -3.52
N ALA A 29 -11.63 4.76 -3.89
CA ALA A 29 -12.04 3.46 -3.37
C ALA A 29 -12.67 2.59 -4.48
N SER A 30 -12.83 1.29 -4.21
CA SER A 30 -13.72 0.43 -5.00
C SER A 30 -15.19 0.82 -4.80
N ILE A 31 -16.04 0.58 -5.79
CA ILE A 31 -17.47 0.91 -5.72
C ILE A 31 -18.13 0.29 -4.48
N SER A 32 -18.80 1.13 -3.69
CA SER A 32 -19.62 0.72 -2.55
C SER A 32 -20.82 1.65 -2.43
N GLN A 33 -22.02 1.08 -2.25
CA GLN A 33 -23.25 1.88 -2.14
C GLN A 33 -23.20 2.82 -0.92
N ASN A 34 -22.56 2.39 0.18
CA ASN A 34 -22.38 3.21 1.37
C ASN A 34 -21.51 4.43 1.07
N LEU A 35 -20.43 4.26 0.30
CA LEU A 35 -19.55 5.36 -0.08
C LEU A 35 -20.22 6.33 -1.06
N LEU A 36 -21.04 5.82 -1.99
CA LEU A 36 -21.85 6.66 -2.87
C LEU A 36 -22.82 7.54 -2.06
N ASN A 37 -23.46 6.97 -1.03
CA ASN A 37 -24.33 7.71 -0.12
C ASN A 37 -23.56 8.76 0.72
N LEU A 38 -22.25 8.59 0.90
CA LEU A 38 -21.35 9.55 1.57
C LEU A 38 -20.81 10.63 0.62
N GLY A 39 -21.27 10.66 -0.64
CA GLY A 39 -20.91 11.70 -1.61
C GLY A 39 -19.78 11.32 -2.57
N PHE A 40 -19.28 10.08 -2.52
CA PHE A 40 -18.36 9.60 -3.55
C PHE A 40 -19.06 9.52 -4.90
N LYS A 41 -18.31 9.85 -5.96
CA LYS A 41 -18.75 9.92 -7.35
C LYS A 41 -18.07 8.81 -8.15
N LYS A 42 -18.76 8.29 -9.17
CA LYS A 42 -18.17 7.37 -10.13
C LYS A 42 -17.27 8.12 -11.10
N TYR A 43 -16.20 7.48 -11.54
CA TYR A 43 -15.44 7.95 -12.69
C TYR A 43 -16.23 7.80 -13.99
N THR A 44 -15.96 8.69 -14.96
CA THR A 44 -16.53 8.59 -16.31
C THR A 44 -15.64 7.76 -17.24
N GLN A 45 -14.35 7.65 -16.91
CA GLN A 45 -13.35 6.86 -17.65
C GLN A 45 -13.64 5.37 -17.51
N LYS A 46 -13.58 4.63 -18.61
CA LYS A 46 -13.91 3.20 -18.67
C LYS A 46 -12.95 2.35 -17.85
N GLU A 47 -11.68 2.76 -17.80
CA GLU A 47 -10.58 2.13 -17.08
C GLU A 47 -10.81 2.18 -15.56
N LEU A 48 -11.56 3.17 -15.08
CA LEU A 48 -11.87 3.39 -13.67
C LEU A 48 -13.33 3.10 -13.33
N LYS A 49 -14.06 2.37 -14.20
CA LYS A 49 -15.49 2.07 -14.04
C LYS A 49 -15.85 1.36 -12.72
N GLU A 50 -14.88 0.70 -12.10
CA GLU A 50 -15.04 -0.04 -10.83
C GLU A 50 -14.58 0.76 -9.61
N LYS A 51 -14.15 2.01 -9.81
CA LYS A 51 -13.66 2.91 -8.78
C LYS A 51 -14.58 4.10 -8.62
N ILE A 52 -14.55 4.65 -7.42
CA ILE A 52 -15.25 5.88 -7.02
C ILE A 52 -14.27 6.80 -6.34
N TYR A 53 -14.59 8.09 -6.33
CA TYR A 53 -13.74 9.10 -5.71
C TYR A 53 -14.55 10.20 -5.03
N ILE A 54 -13.90 10.91 -4.11
CA ILE A 54 -14.37 12.19 -3.58
C ILE A 54 -13.18 13.15 -3.56
N ASP A 55 -13.44 14.41 -3.88
CA ASP A 55 -12.45 15.49 -3.77
C ASP A 55 -12.73 16.23 -2.46
N LEU A 56 -11.70 16.47 -1.66
CA LEU A 56 -11.77 17.03 -0.31
C LEU A 56 -10.72 18.14 -0.14
N ASP A 57 -11.02 19.09 0.73
CA ASP A 57 -10.04 20.04 1.24
C ASP A 57 -9.15 19.39 2.31
N ILE A 58 -7.96 19.96 2.56
CA ILE A 58 -7.01 19.44 3.56
C ILE A 58 -7.65 19.28 4.96
N ASN A 59 -8.54 20.21 5.33
CA ASN A 59 -9.19 20.26 6.64
C ASN A 59 -10.20 19.12 6.85
N GLU A 60 -10.60 18.42 5.79
CA GLU A 60 -11.52 17.28 5.87
C GLU A 60 -10.77 15.95 6.05
N ILE A 61 -9.45 15.94 5.82
CA ILE A 61 -8.59 14.75 5.98
C ILE A 61 -8.15 14.65 7.43
N VAL A 62 -8.44 13.50 8.06
CA VAL A 62 -8.10 13.26 9.47
C VAL A 62 -6.62 12.95 9.65
N SER A 63 -6.07 12.12 8.77
CA SER A 63 -4.67 11.73 8.77
C SER A 63 -4.27 11.25 7.38
N ALA A 64 -3.00 11.41 7.01
CA ALA A 64 -2.49 10.92 5.75
C ALA A 64 -1.04 10.43 5.88
N TYR A 65 -0.71 9.35 5.18
CA TYR A 65 0.58 8.68 5.28
C TYR A 65 0.89 7.85 4.03
N GLN A 66 2.17 7.62 3.81
CA GLN A 66 2.66 6.67 2.81
C GLN A 66 2.70 5.28 3.43
N VAL A 67 2.32 4.27 2.66
CA VAL A 67 2.39 2.86 3.04
C VAL A 67 3.38 2.12 2.14
N SER A 68 4.15 1.21 2.71
CA SER A 68 4.99 0.26 1.99
C SER A 68 4.86 -1.12 2.64
N THR A 69 4.57 -2.14 1.84
CA THR A 69 4.36 -3.51 2.33
C THR A 69 5.65 -4.31 2.24
N TYR A 70 5.98 -5.00 3.33
CA TYR A 70 7.17 -5.83 3.46
C TYR A 70 6.80 -7.23 3.96
N CYS A 71 7.68 -8.19 3.68
CA CYS A 71 7.61 -9.51 4.28
C CYS A 71 8.99 -9.98 4.75
N LYS A 72 8.96 -10.97 5.63
CA LYS A 72 10.12 -11.79 5.94
C LYS A 72 10.03 -13.11 5.18
N TYR A 73 11.04 -13.38 4.36
CA TYR A 73 11.15 -14.58 3.53
C TYR A 73 12.56 -15.15 3.63
N LYS A 74 12.68 -16.45 3.95
CA LYS A 74 13.97 -17.13 4.18
C LYS A 74 14.84 -16.42 5.22
N GLY A 75 14.23 -15.85 6.25
CA GLY A 75 14.91 -15.13 7.32
C GLY A 75 15.28 -13.67 7.02
N PHE A 76 15.06 -13.16 5.80
CA PHE A 76 15.42 -11.79 5.41
C PHE A 76 14.21 -10.95 5.01
N VAL A 77 14.36 -9.63 5.02
CA VAL A 77 13.29 -8.69 4.68
C VAL A 77 13.28 -8.37 3.18
N PHE A 78 12.09 -8.41 2.60
CA PHE A 78 11.81 -8.06 1.21
C PHE A 78 10.69 -7.03 1.15
N PHE A 79 10.75 -6.15 0.17
CA PHE A 79 9.61 -5.33 -0.23
C PHE A 79 8.69 -6.16 -1.12
N ILE A 80 7.37 -6.13 -0.85
CA ILE A 80 6.39 -6.80 -1.70
C ILE A 80 5.94 -5.81 -2.77
N GLU A 81 6.33 -6.01 -4.02
CA GLU A 81 6.00 -5.09 -5.11
C GLU A 81 4.55 -5.24 -5.54
N ASN A 82 4.13 -6.46 -5.85
CA ASN A 82 2.80 -6.77 -6.34
C ASN A 82 2.42 -8.24 -6.08
N SER A 83 1.20 -8.61 -6.44
CA SER A 83 0.72 -10.00 -6.41
C SER A 83 -0.14 -10.33 -7.62
N PHE A 84 -0.03 -11.56 -8.12
CA PHE A 84 -0.89 -12.12 -9.15
C PHE A 84 -1.20 -13.59 -8.83
N GLU A 85 -2.48 -13.98 -8.81
CA GLU A 85 -2.92 -15.36 -8.51
C GLU A 85 -2.23 -15.98 -7.27
N ASP A 86 -2.18 -15.23 -6.16
CA ASP A 86 -1.55 -15.60 -4.88
C ASP A 86 -0.03 -15.82 -4.92
N ILE A 87 0.63 -15.42 -6.01
CA ILE A 87 2.09 -15.32 -6.13
C ILE A 87 2.49 -13.86 -5.95
N PHE A 88 3.42 -13.61 -5.03
CA PHE A 88 3.91 -12.27 -4.71
C PHE A 88 5.30 -12.04 -5.30
N THR A 89 5.48 -10.88 -5.92
CA THR A 89 6.78 -10.40 -6.39
C THR A 89 7.50 -9.71 -5.25
N LEU A 90 8.66 -10.23 -4.89
CA LEU A 90 9.47 -9.77 -3.76
C LEU A 90 10.77 -9.16 -4.25
N LEU A 91 11.05 -7.93 -3.82
CA LEU A 91 12.32 -7.25 -4.08
C LEU A 91 13.19 -7.33 -2.81
N PRO A 92 14.39 -7.93 -2.89
CA PRO A 92 15.25 -8.08 -1.74
C PRO A 92 15.76 -6.71 -1.28
N LEU A 93 15.74 -6.49 0.04
CA LEU A 93 16.47 -5.38 0.63
C LEU A 93 17.96 -5.70 0.71
N LYS A 94 18.76 -4.69 1.07
CA LYS A 94 20.23 -4.77 1.09
C LYS A 94 20.78 -6.02 1.77
N GLU A 95 20.25 -6.38 2.95
CA GLU A 95 20.72 -7.56 3.70
C GLU A 95 20.47 -8.88 2.95
N ALA A 96 19.30 -9.02 2.31
CA ALA A 96 19.01 -10.16 1.45
C ALA A 96 19.93 -10.20 0.23
N GLN A 97 20.11 -9.05 -0.46
CA GLN A 97 21.01 -8.95 -1.62
C GLN A 97 22.44 -9.38 -1.27
N GLU A 98 22.96 -8.91 -0.14
CA GLU A 98 24.29 -9.26 0.36
C GLU A 98 24.39 -10.76 0.70
N HIS A 99 23.37 -11.32 1.36
CA HIS A 99 23.34 -12.73 1.73
C HIS A 99 23.29 -13.66 0.53
N PHE A 100 22.38 -13.40 -0.42
CA PHE A 100 22.22 -14.20 -1.63
C PHE A 100 23.28 -13.89 -2.70
N ARG A 101 24.08 -12.83 -2.51
CA ARG A 101 25.03 -12.30 -3.49
C ARG A 101 24.36 -11.94 -4.82
N ASP A 102 23.17 -11.40 -4.70
CA ASP A 102 22.28 -11.11 -5.81
C ASP A 102 21.98 -9.61 -5.85
N PHE A 103 22.66 -8.90 -6.76
CA PHE A 103 22.70 -7.44 -6.80
C PHE A 103 22.16 -6.93 -8.13
N PRO A 104 21.52 -5.75 -8.13
CA PRO A 104 21.11 -5.11 -9.38
C PRO A 104 22.33 -4.80 -10.25
N HIS A 105 22.18 -5.03 -11.55
CA HIS A 105 23.15 -4.66 -12.57
C HIS A 105 22.41 -4.24 -13.84
N HIS A 106 23.13 -3.78 -14.86
CA HIS A 106 22.49 -3.26 -16.07
C HIS A 106 21.51 -4.28 -16.67
N GLY A 107 20.22 -3.91 -16.68
CA GLY A 107 19.12 -4.72 -17.21
C GLY A 107 18.61 -5.81 -16.27
N TYR A 108 19.01 -5.82 -15.00
CA TYR A 108 18.59 -6.81 -14.02
C TYR A 108 18.40 -6.18 -12.64
N ASP A 109 17.19 -6.36 -12.12
CA ASP A 109 16.87 -6.10 -10.72
C ASP A 109 16.48 -7.44 -10.07
N PRO A 110 17.14 -7.86 -8.98
CA PRO A 110 16.77 -9.05 -8.24
C PRO A 110 15.29 -9.07 -7.88
N SER A 111 14.61 -10.14 -8.25
CA SER A 111 13.19 -10.34 -7.99
C SER A 111 12.90 -11.81 -7.73
N TYR A 112 12.07 -12.07 -6.73
CA TYR A 112 11.73 -13.39 -6.23
C TYR A 112 10.22 -13.56 -6.25
N GLU A 113 9.78 -14.81 -6.41
CA GLU A 113 8.37 -15.17 -6.30
C GLU A 113 8.17 -16.05 -5.07
N ALA A 114 7.13 -15.75 -4.28
CA ALA A 114 6.76 -16.56 -3.14
C ALA A 114 5.25 -16.55 -2.93
N LYS A 115 4.71 -17.62 -2.36
CA LYS A 115 3.35 -17.66 -1.82
C LYS A 115 3.30 -17.12 -0.39
N GLU A 116 2.13 -16.67 0.03
CA GLU A 116 1.93 -16.11 1.38
C GLU A 116 2.32 -17.10 2.50
N ASN A 117 2.13 -18.41 2.28
CA ASN A 117 2.48 -19.45 3.26
C ASN A 117 3.99 -19.68 3.41
N GLU A 118 4.81 -19.22 2.45
CA GLU A 118 6.27 -19.28 2.52
C GLU A 118 6.88 -18.08 3.25
N MET A 119 6.09 -17.03 3.50
CA MET A 119 6.51 -15.84 4.22
C MET A 119 6.30 -16.02 5.72
N GLU A 120 7.29 -15.66 6.51
CA GLU A 120 7.26 -15.81 7.97
C GLU A 120 6.40 -14.71 8.62
N GLU A 121 6.55 -13.48 8.13
CA GLU A 121 5.89 -12.27 8.62
C GLU A 121 5.55 -11.37 7.44
N ILE A 122 4.46 -10.60 7.57
CA ILE A 122 4.02 -9.60 6.58
C ILE A 122 3.54 -8.37 7.34
N TRP A 123 4.02 -7.19 6.97
CA TRP A 123 3.62 -5.93 7.60
C TRP A 123 3.64 -4.77 6.63
N GLU A 124 2.97 -3.71 7.03
CA GLU A 124 3.06 -2.39 6.42
C GLU A 124 3.96 -1.50 7.29
N GLU A 125 4.89 -0.79 6.66
CA GLU A 125 5.48 0.42 7.25
C GLU A 125 4.68 1.64 6.77
N ARG A 126 4.36 2.53 7.70
CA ARG A 126 3.59 3.74 7.47
C ARG A 126 4.41 4.96 7.85
N LYS A 127 4.52 5.92 6.93
CA LYS A 127 5.34 7.13 7.11
C LYS A 127 4.48 8.39 7.03
N PRO A 128 4.73 9.40 7.88
CA PRO A 128 3.99 10.66 7.84
C PRO A 128 4.16 11.36 6.48
N ILE A 129 3.13 12.05 6.05
CA ILE A 129 3.19 12.97 4.91
C ILE A 129 3.14 14.40 5.45
N GLU A 130 4.03 15.25 4.96
CA GLU A 130 4.11 16.64 5.38
C GLU A 130 2.78 17.38 5.16
N GLY A 131 2.40 18.21 6.14
CA GLY A 131 1.12 18.94 6.12
C GLY A 131 -0.08 18.15 6.67
N PHE A 132 0.07 16.85 6.97
CA PHE A 132 -1.01 16.03 7.53
C PHE A 132 -0.68 15.52 8.93
N ALA A 133 -1.73 15.30 9.73
CA ALA A 133 -1.58 14.56 10.98
C ALA A 133 -1.20 13.10 10.69
N PHE A 134 -0.35 12.53 11.54
CA PHE A 134 0.04 11.12 11.48
C PHE A 134 -0.51 10.38 12.69
N ASP A 135 -1.74 9.85 12.55
CA ASP A 135 -2.50 9.19 13.62
C ASP A 135 -2.81 7.73 13.26
N VAL A 136 -1.73 6.96 13.11
CA VAL A 136 -1.74 5.51 12.84
C VAL A 136 -0.52 4.85 13.46
N GLU A 137 -0.61 3.53 13.67
CA GLU A 137 0.55 2.72 14.01
C GLU A 137 1.59 2.77 12.87
N PRO A 138 2.85 3.12 13.14
CA PRO A 138 3.89 3.19 12.11
C PRO A 138 4.23 1.83 11.49
N ILE A 139 4.02 0.74 12.22
CA ILE A 139 4.23 -0.63 11.75
C ILE A 139 2.95 -1.41 12.04
N PHE A 140 2.32 -1.93 10.99
CA PHE A 140 1.08 -2.71 11.09
C PHE A 140 1.29 -4.11 10.55
N PHE A 141 1.25 -5.12 11.42
CA PHE A 141 1.42 -6.52 11.03
C PHE A 141 0.14 -7.10 10.44
N ILE A 142 0.24 -7.61 9.21
CA ILE A 142 -0.80 -8.37 8.53
C ILE A 142 -0.69 -9.86 8.89
N LYS A 143 0.55 -10.37 8.91
CA LYS A 143 0.89 -11.73 9.34
C LYS A 143 2.03 -11.68 10.35
N LYS A 144 1.83 -12.31 11.49
CA LYS A 144 2.87 -12.47 12.52
C LYS A 144 3.41 -13.89 12.48
N LYS A 145 4.68 -14.05 12.87
CA LYS A 145 5.29 -15.36 13.04
C LYS A 145 4.56 -16.12 14.13
N GLU A 146 4.04 -17.30 13.80
CA GLU A 146 3.50 -18.22 14.81
C GLU A 146 4.66 -18.69 15.69
N THR A 147 4.46 -18.60 17.01
CA THR A 147 5.48 -18.86 18.04
C THR A 147 5.51 -20.34 18.42
#